data_AF-B7QFJ5-F1
#
_entry.id   AF-B7QFJ5-F1
#
_cell.length_a   1.000
_cell.length_b   1.000
_cell.length_c   1.000
_cell.angle_alpha   90.00
_cell.angle_beta   90.00
_cell.angle_gamma   90.00
#
_symmetry.space_group_name_H-M   'P 1'
#
loop_
_entity.id
_entity.type
_entity.pdbx_description
1 polymer ?
#
loop_
_entity_poly.entity_id
_entity_poly.type
_entity_poly.pdbx_seq_one_letter_code
_entity_poly.pdbx_strand_id
1 'polypeptide(L)'
;MAEAAEYSEVPQHEEKEKAAAADNSDVICLKPKMTLVNGITVIVGSIIGSGIFVSPRGVLANTGSVGASLVVWVACGIFSMIGAYCYAELGCMITK
;
A
#
# COMPACT_ATOMS: atom_id res chain seq x y z
N MET A 1 -16.57 -21.18 -32.79
CA MET A 1 -16.85 -20.81 -31.38
C MET A 1 -15.93 -19.62 -31.08
N ALA A 2 -16.14 -18.40 -31.60
CA ALA A 2 -17.28 -17.47 -31.39
C ALA A 2 -17.58 -17.35 -29.89
N GLU A 3 -17.30 -16.25 -29.19
CA GLU A 3 -17.87 -14.88 -29.29
C GLU A 3 -16.90 -13.94 -28.51
N ALA A 4 -16.34 -12.82 -29.02
CA ALA A 4 -16.95 -11.55 -29.37
C ALA A 4 -17.84 -10.93 -28.26
N ALA A 5 -17.23 -10.49 -27.16
CA ALA A 5 -17.86 -9.50 -26.28
C ALA A 5 -17.39 -8.10 -26.71
N GLU A 6 -18.33 -7.43 -27.36
CA GLU A 6 -18.28 -6.14 -28.01
C GLU A 6 -18.05 -5.01 -26.99
N TYR A 7 -16.93 -4.30 -27.12
CA TYR A 7 -16.73 -3.00 -26.46
C TYR A 7 -17.37 -1.93 -27.35
N SER A 8 -18.66 -1.72 -27.15
CA SER A 8 -19.45 -0.73 -27.89
C SER A 8 -19.16 0.68 -27.37
N GLU A 9 -18.76 1.57 -28.28
CA GLU A 9 -18.64 3.01 -28.06
C GLU A 9 -20.02 3.60 -27.69
N VAL A 10 -20.12 4.22 -26.50
CA VAL A 10 -21.31 5.00 -26.12
C VAL A 10 -20.92 6.49 -26.05
N PRO A 11 -21.65 7.38 -26.75
CA PRO A 11 -21.20 8.73 -27.06
C PRO A 11 -21.39 9.70 -25.89
N GLN A 12 -20.49 10.67 -25.84
CA GLN A 12 -20.48 11.79 -24.91
C GLN A 12 -21.40 12.90 -25.42
N HIS A 13 -22.45 13.27 -24.68
CA HIS A 13 -22.81 14.65 -24.26
C HIS A 13 -24.23 14.74 -23.64
N GLU A 14 -24.36 15.66 -22.68
CA GLU A 14 -25.60 16.30 -22.18
C GLU A 14 -26.51 15.58 -21.17
N GLU A 15 -26.22 15.81 -19.87
CA GLU A 15 -27.28 16.14 -18.90
C GLU A 15 -26.86 17.37 -18.09
N LYS A 16 -27.17 18.55 -18.63
CA LYS A 16 -27.26 19.78 -17.86
C LYS A 16 -28.72 19.91 -17.42
N GLU A 17 -29.06 19.45 -16.23
CA GLU A 17 -30.22 19.99 -15.52
C GLU A 17 -29.76 20.68 -14.23
N LYS A 18 -30.01 21.98 -14.23
CA LYS A 18 -29.63 22.95 -13.22
C LYS A 18 -30.69 22.92 -12.12
N ALA A 19 -30.46 22.18 -11.03
CA ALA A 19 -31.20 22.37 -9.80
C ALA A 19 -30.56 23.50 -8.99
N ALA A 20 -31.19 24.68 -9.02
CA ALA A 20 -30.81 25.82 -8.22
C ALA A 20 -31.31 25.67 -6.77
N ALA A 21 -30.36 25.82 -5.83
CA ALA A 21 -30.45 26.53 -4.54
C ALA A 21 -31.51 26.12 -3.47
N ALA A 22 -31.03 25.41 -2.42
CA ALA A 22 -31.27 25.63 -0.97
C ALA A 22 -30.52 24.54 -0.17
N ASP A 23 -29.28 24.77 0.27
CA ASP A 23 -28.84 25.10 1.65
C ASP A 23 -28.89 23.96 2.69
N ASN A 24 -27.71 23.72 3.27
CA ASN A 24 -27.32 22.84 4.40
C ASN A 24 -27.28 21.30 4.22
N SER A 25 -26.34 20.82 3.39
CA SER A 25 -25.53 19.67 3.78
C SER A 25 -24.07 19.95 3.46
N ASP A 26 -23.36 20.54 4.42
CA ASP A 26 -21.91 20.67 4.38
C ASP A 26 -21.31 19.27 4.36
N VAL A 27 -21.06 18.75 3.16
CA VAL A 27 -20.24 17.55 3.00
C VAL A 27 -18.82 17.96 3.37
N ILE A 28 -18.46 17.75 4.63
CA ILE A 28 -17.13 18.03 5.17
C ILE A 28 -16.13 17.11 4.45
N CYS A 29 -15.61 17.55 3.30
CA CYS A 29 -14.51 16.89 2.62
C CYS A 29 -13.20 17.30 3.30
N LEU A 30 -12.67 16.42 4.14
CA LEU A 30 -11.33 16.56 4.69
C LEU A 30 -10.31 16.55 3.56
N LYS A 31 -9.52 17.61 3.46
CA LYS A 31 -8.43 17.71 2.48
C LYS A 31 -7.46 16.56 2.77
N PRO A 32 -7.21 15.62 1.84
CA PRO A 32 -6.32 14.51 2.09
C PRO A 32 -4.92 15.08 2.29
N LYS A 33 -4.45 15.06 3.55
CA LYS A 33 -3.13 15.55 3.93
C LYS A 33 -2.35 14.39 4.55
N MET A 34 -1.53 13.74 3.72
CA MET A 34 -0.53 12.78 4.20
C MET A 34 0.65 13.57 4.75
N THR A 35 0.78 13.60 6.07
CA THR A 35 2.02 14.03 6.74
C THR A 35 3.00 12.87 6.79
N LEU A 36 4.30 13.16 6.87
CA LEU A 36 5.37 12.16 6.93
C LEU A 36 5.11 11.12 8.04
N VAL A 37 4.67 11.59 9.20
CA VAL A 37 4.40 10.72 10.35
C VAL A 37 3.25 9.75 10.06
N ASN A 38 2.15 10.20 9.46
CA ASN A 38 1.04 9.32 9.08
C ASN A 38 1.49 8.28 8.04
N GLY A 39 2.32 8.69 7.07
CA GLY A 39 2.89 7.77 6.09
C GLY A 39 3.73 6.67 6.76
N ILE A 40 4.67 7.07 7.62
CA ILE A 40 5.53 6.11 8.36
C ILE A 40 4.69 5.17 9.21
N THR A 41 3.70 5.69 9.95
CA THR A 41 2.82 4.87 10.80
C THR A 41 2.05 3.83 9.98
N VAL A 42 1.51 4.19 8.82
CA VAL A 42 0.81 3.24 7.94
C VAL A 42 1.76 2.16 7.43
N ILE A 43 2.96 2.54 6.98
CA ILE A 43 3.96 1.58 6.49
C ILE A 43 4.41 0.63 7.61
N VAL A 44 4.75 1.15 8.79
CA VAL A 44 5.16 0.34 9.94
C VAL A 44 4.02 -0.60 10.38
N GLY A 45 2.79 -0.09 10.43
CA GLY A 45 1.61 -0.90 10.76
C GLY A 45 1.31 -2.00 9.74
N SER A 46 1.66 -1.79 8.46
CA SER A 46 1.52 -2.82 7.42
C SER A 46 2.63 -3.88 7.45
N ILE A 47 3.83 -3.53 7.91
CA ILE A 47 4.99 -4.43 7.95
C ILE A 47 4.96 -5.30 9.21
N ILE A 48 4.55 -4.74 10.37
CA ILE A 48 4.50 -5.48 11.63
C ILE A 48 3.25 -6.40 11.64
N GLY A 49 3.46 -7.69 11.41
CA GLY A 49 2.41 -8.72 11.44
C GLY A 49 2.63 -9.81 12.49
N SER A 50 1.77 -10.85 12.46
CA SER A 50 1.82 -11.99 13.38
C SER A 50 3.10 -12.85 13.28
N GLY A 51 3.89 -12.65 12.21
CA GLY A 51 5.15 -13.35 11.99
C GLY A 51 6.14 -13.20 13.16
N ILE A 52 6.11 -12.10 13.92
CA ILE A 52 6.99 -11.91 15.08
C ILE A 52 6.79 -12.96 16.18
N PHE A 53 5.62 -13.60 16.25
CA PHE A 53 5.36 -14.64 17.25
C PHE A 53 5.86 -16.03 16.83
N VAL A 54 6.04 -16.27 15.54
CA VAL A 54 6.43 -17.57 14.98
C VAL A 54 7.91 -17.58 14.57
N SER A 55 8.36 -16.51 13.90
CA SER A 55 9.69 -16.41 13.30
C SER A 55 10.87 -16.52 14.28
N PRO A 56 10.84 -16.00 15.53
CA PRO A 56 11.99 -16.11 16.44
C PRO A 56 12.33 -17.55 16.80
N ARG A 57 11.33 -18.39 17.02
CA ARG A 57 11.53 -19.82 17.32
C ARG A 57 12.12 -20.55 16.12
N GLY A 58 11.63 -20.25 14.92
CA GLY A 58 12.15 -20.83 13.67
C GLY A 58 13.59 -20.41 13.38
N VAL A 59 13.90 -19.12 13.49
CA VAL A 59 15.26 -18.61 13.24
C VAL A 59 16.24 -19.18 14.26
N LEU A 60 15.90 -19.19 15.56
CA LEU A 60 16.78 -19.70 16.61
C LEU A 60 17.02 -21.21 16.47
N ALA A 61 15.99 -21.99 16.12
CA ALA A 61 16.14 -23.43 15.90
C ALA A 61 17.08 -23.76 14.72
N ASN A 62 17.07 -22.93 13.67
CA ASN A 62 17.93 -23.14 12.49
C ASN A 62 19.35 -22.57 12.66
N THR A 63 19.54 -21.52 13.46
CA THR A 63 20.85 -20.90 13.68
C THR A 63 21.61 -21.51 14.87
N GLY A 64 20.92 -22.16 15.82
CA GLY A 64 21.52 -22.83 16.97
C GLY A 64 22.16 -21.91 18.03
N SER A 65 22.25 -20.60 17.76
CA SER A 65 22.80 -19.59 18.67
C SER A 65 22.07 -18.26 18.56
N VAL A 66 21.88 -17.59 19.71
CA VAL A 66 21.19 -16.29 19.78
C VAL A 66 21.95 -15.22 18.98
N GLY A 67 23.28 -15.20 19.04
CA GLY A 67 24.08 -14.23 18.30
C GLY A 67 23.89 -14.33 16.79
N ALA A 68 23.90 -15.55 16.25
CA ALA A 68 23.65 -15.81 14.83
C ALA A 68 22.21 -15.44 14.43
N SER A 69 21.22 -15.69 15.29
CA SER A 69 19.83 -15.31 15.03
C SER A 69 19.62 -13.80 14.90
N LEU A 70 20.34 -12.99 15.69
CA LEU A 70 20.30 -11.52 15.61
C LEU A 70 20.92 -11.01 14.29
N VAL A 71 22.03 -11.62 13.85
CA VAL A 71 22.67 -11.30 12.57
C VAL A 71 21.71 -11.57 11.41
N VAL A 72 21.01 -12.72 11.41
CA VAL A 72 20.01 -13.05 10.39
C VAL A 72 18.87 -12.03 10.36
N TRP A 73 18.42 -11.57 11.52
CA TRP A 73 17.39 -10.54 11.63
C TRP A 73 17.82 -9.22 10.99
N VAL A 74 19.04 -8.75 11.30
CA VAL A 74 19.58 -7.52 10.73
C VAL A 74 19.82 -7.67 9.23
N ALA A 75 20.38 -8.79 8.78
CA ALA A 75 20.61 -9.06 7.37
C ALA A 75 19.29 -9.07 6.56
N CYS A 76 18.25 -9.71 7.09
CA CYS A 76 16.91 -9.69 6.50
C CYS A 76 16.33 -8.27 6.43
N GLY A 77 16.49 -7.48 7.49
CA GLY A 77 16.06 -6.07 7.52
C GLY A 77 16.74 -5.22 6.43
N ILE A 78 18.05 -5.37 6.25
CA ILE A 78 18.79 -4.65 5.19
C ILE A 78 18.32 -5.10 3.81
N PHE A 79 18.16 -6.40 3.58
CA PHE A 79 17.67 -6.93 2.31
C PHE A 79 16.27 -6.39 1.97
N SER A 80 15.38 -6.36 2.97
CA SER A 80 14.03 -5.80 2.82
C SER A 80 14.05 -4.30 2.50
N MET A 81 14.97 -3.53 3.10
CA MET A 81 15.13 -2.11 2.83
C MET A 81 15.56 -1.83 1.38
N ILE A 82 16.49 -2.62 0.85
CA ILE A 82 16.91 -2.51 -0.55
C ILE A 82 15.72 -2.77 -1.48
N GLY A 83 14.97 -3.84 -1.23
CA GLY A 83 13.76 -4.16 -1.98
C GLY A 83 12.72 -3.05 -1.95
N ALA A 84 12.49 -2.45 -0.78
CA ALA A 84 11.57 -1.31 -0.62
C ALA A 84 12.01 -0.09 -1.43
N TYR A 85 13.31 0.22 -1.47
CA TYR A 85 13.85 1.30 -2.30
C TYR A 85 13.64 1.05 -3.78
N CYS A 86 13.95 -0.16 -4.27
CA CYS A 86 13.71 -0.50 -5.68
C CYS A 86 12.21 -0.42 -6.02
N TYR A 87 11.33 -0.86 -5.13
CA TYR A 87 9.89 -0.78 -5.34
C TYR A 87 9.38 0.67 -5.31
N ALA A 88 9.99 1.54 -4.51
CA ALA A 88 9.69 2.96 -4.51
C ALA A 88 10.04 3.61 -5.85
N GLU A 89 11.20 3.28 -6.43
CA GLU A 89 11.60 3.77 -7.76
C GLU A 89 10.60 3.34 -8.85
N LEU A 90 10.26 2.04 -8.90
CA LEU A 90 9.26 1.54 -9.86
C LEU A 90 7.88 2.14 -9.63
N GLY A 91 7.47 2.32 -8.38
CA GLY A 91 6.20 2.93 -8.00
C GLY A 91 6.08 4.41 -8.41
N CYS A 92 7.20 5.13 -8.44
CA CYS A 92 7.26 6.50 -8.96
C CYS A 92 7.24 6.56 -10.50
N MET A 93 7.74 5.51 -11.18
CA MET A 93 7.75 5.44 -12.65
C MET A 93 6.39 5.10 -13.26
N ILE A 94 5.51 4.41 -12.52
CA ILE A 94 4.22 3.94 -13.03
C ILE A 94 3.05 4.64 -12.31
N THR A 95 2.74 5.86 -12.75
CA THR A 95 1.47 6.52 -12.42
C THR A 95 0.39 5.94 -13.31
N LYS A 96 -0.62 5.29 -12.70
CA LYS A 96 -1.83 4.82 -13.37
C LYS A 96 -3.01 5.69 -12.95
#